data_AF-G2FNM3-F1
#
_entry.id   AF-G2FNM3-F1
#
_cell.length_a   1.000
_cell.length_b   1.000
_cell.length_c   1.000
_cell.angle_alpha   90.00
_cell.angle_beta   90.00
_cell.angle_gamma   90.00
#
_symmetry.space_group_name_H-M   'P 1'
#
loop_
_entity.id
_entity.type
_entity.pdbx_description
1 polymer ?
#
loop_
_entity_poly.entity_id
_entity_poly.type
_entity_poly.pdbx_seq_one_letter_code
_entity_poly.pdbx_strand_id
1 'polypeptide(L)'
;MKRWAVGTIFSFIMILVSLASMIQFSNGWTIGDYIFKFLNQPPWSNGLSGTHYSVIAFLLLLLGGAICLKFSLESASAKLANRLNIITLILVLCWLPITYAGKQLVMRFSTGINSIEYDKGISSCNFKGGDDGRIIISAEINLTNHGKRPVTFHMEIKSPSTNDDLKRFFGNGLVLKDKDNTMETFELNPGEARTFEIEAYADNSSDLHMSGSMSTPTLVLFNEQDEKTFAR
;
A
#
# COMPACT_ATOMS: atom_id res chain seq x y z
N MET A 1 -21.01 15.49 -33.37
CA MET A 1 -19.61 15.12 -33.01
C MET A 1 -19.13 14.07 -34.02
N LYS A 2 -17.90 14.15 -34.56
CA LYS A 2 -17.42 13.14 -35.53
C LYS A 2 -17.30 11.78 -34.84
N ARG A 3 -17.68 10.68 -35.50
CA ARG A 3 -17.71 9.32 -34.90
C ARG A 3 -16.36 8.90 -34.29
N TRP A 4 -15.26 9.23 -34.96
CA TRP A 4 -13.91 8.99 -34.42
C TRP A 4 -13.64 9.72 -33.11
N ALA A 5 -14.17 10.92 -32.92
CA ALA A 5 -13.95 11.70 -31.71
C ALA A 5 -14.61 11.06 -30.49
N VAL A 6 -15.82 10.51 -30.65
CA VAL A 6 -16.52 9.77 -29.58
C VAL A 6 -15.74 8.53 -29.19
N GLY A 7 -15.28 7.74 -30.18
CA GLY A 7 -14.47 6.55 -29.93
C GLY A 7 -13.14 6.88 -29.26
N THR A 8 -12.47 7.95 -29.68
CA THR A 8 -11.24 8.44 -29.04
C THR A 8 -11.48 8.83 -27.58
N ILE A 9 -12.52 9.62 -27.28
CA ILE A 9 -12.86 10.01 -25.90
C ILE A 9 -13.11 8.78 -25.03
N PHE A 10 -13.94 7.85 -25.52
CA PHE A 10 -14.24 6.61 -24.80
C PHE A 10 -12.97 5.79 -24.51
N SER A 11 -12.08 5.69 -25.49
CA SER A 11 -10.80 4.97 -25.35
C SER A 11 -9.89 5.61 -24.31
N PHE A 12 -9.78 6.94 -24.31
CA PHE A 12 -9.02 7.67 -23.29
C PHE A 12 -9.59 7.47 -21.89
N ILE A 13 -10.92 7.47 -21.74
CA ILE A 13 -11.57 7.20 -20.46
C ILE A 13 -11.22 5.79 -19.97
N MET A 14 -11.31 4.77 -20.83
CA MET A 14 -10.93 3.39 -20.45
C MET A 14 -9.48 3.30 -19.99
N ILE A 15 -8.56 3.94 -20.71
CA ILE A 15 -7.14 3.99 -20.36
C ILE A 15 -6.95 4.68 -19.01
N LEU A 16 -7.55 5.84 -18.81
CA LEU A 16 -7.43 6.59 -17.55
C LEU A 16 -8.01 5.83 -16.35
N VAL A 17 -9.18 5.20 -16.52
CA VAL A 17 -9.79 4.37 -15.47
C VAL A 17 -8.91 3.17 -15.14
N SER A 18 -8.37 2.51 -16.16
CA SER A 18 -7.43 1.39 -15.96
C SER A 18 -6.18 1.85 -15.20
N LEU A 19 -5.53 2.93 -15.64
CA LEU A 19 -4.35 3.46 -14.98
C LEU A 19 -4.64 3.89 -13.53
N ALA A 20 -5.74 4.60 -13.31
CA ALA A 20 -6.18 5.00 -11.96
C ALA A 20 -6.43 3.80 -11.05
N SER A 21 -7.01 2.72 -11.57
CA SER A 21 -7.29 1.51 -10.79
C SER A 21 -6.03 0.86 -10.20
N MET A 22 -4.86 1.10 -10.80
CA MET A 22 -3.57 0.56 -10.35
C MET A 22 -2.93 1.37 -9.22
N ILE A 23 -3.51 2.51 -8.81
CA ILE A 23 -3.01 3.30 -7.68
C ILE A 23 -3.22 2.50 -6.38
N GLN A 24 -2.12 2.24 -5.67
CA GLN A 24 -2.09 1.50 -4.41
C GLN A 24 -2.07 2.44 -3.19
N PHE A 25 -2.83 2.08 -2.16
CA PHE A 25 -2.90 2.78 -0.88
C PHE A 25 -1.93 2.19 0.16
N SER A 26 -1.76 2.86 1.29
CA SER A 26 -0.84 2.41 2.37
C SER A 26 -1.18 1.04 2.96
N ASN A 27 -2.46 0.66 2.90
CA ASN A 27 -2.95 -0.63 3.36
C ASN A 27 -2.76 -1.77 2.34
N GLY A 28 -2.10 -1.51 1.21
CA GLY A 28 -1.81 -2.51 0.19
C GLY A 28 -2.88 -2.66 -0.89
N TRP A 29 -4.09 -2.14 -0.65
CA TRP A 29 -5.21 -2.20 -1.58
C TRP A 29 -5.05 -1.20 -2.72
N THR A 30 -5.56 -1.55 -3.89
CA THR A 30 -5.64 -0.63 -5.04
C THR A 30 -7.05 -0.06 -5.22
N ILE A 31 -7.18 1.03 -5.98
CA ILE A 31 -8.50 1.55 -6.39
C ILE A 31 -9.31 0.44 -7.10
N GLY A 32 -8.66 -0.37 -7.94
CA GLY A 32 -9.29 -1.50 -8.62
C GLY A 32 -9.86 -2.54 -7.66
N ASP A 33 -9.18 -2.80 -6.55
CA ASP A 33 -9.67 -3.74 -5.52
C ASP A 33 -10.93 -3.23 -4.81
N TYR A 34 -11.01 -1.92 -4.54
CA TYR A 34 -12.20 -1.32 -3.98
C TYR A 34 -13.39 -1.35 -4.95
N ILE A 35 -13.15 -1.20 -6.26
CA ILE A 35 -14.19 -1.37 -7.28
C ILE A 35 -14.72 -2.81 -7.27
N PHE A 36 -13.84 -3.82 -7.21
CA PHE A 36 -14.25 -5.22 -7.11
C PHE A 36 -15.08 -5.48 -5.84
N LYS A 37 -14.60 -5.00 -4.69
CA LYS A 37 -15.34 -5.08 -3.41
C LYS A 37 -16.71 -4.43 -3.50
N PHE A 38 -16.81 -3.24 -4.10
CA PHE A 38 -18.08 -2.53 -4.30
C PHE A 38 -19.07 -3.34 -5.14
N LEU A 39 -18.56 -4.08 -6.13
CA LEU A 39 -19.34 -5.00 -6.96
C LEU A 39 -19.58 -6.38 -6.31
N ASN A 40 -19.22 -6.53 -5.03
CA ASN A 40 -19.27 -7.79 -4.28
C ASN A 40 -18.51 -8.93 -4.97
N GLN A 41 -17.40 -8.60 -5.63
CA GLN A 41 -16.49 -9.55 -6.26
C GLN A 41 -15.18 -9.63 -5.49
N PRO A 42 -14.60 -10.84 -5.31
CA PRO A 42 -13.30 -10.96 -4.68
C PRO A 42 -12.22 -10.41 -5.63
N PRO A 43 -11.35 -9.49 -5.17
CA PRO A 43 -10.23 -8.97 -5.97
C PRO A 43 -9.13 -10.01 -6.23
N TRP A 44 -9.03 -11.03 -5.38
CA TRP A 44 -8.04 -12.10 -5.45
C TRP A 44 -8.72 -13.47 -5.43
N SER A 45 -8.05 -14.49 -5.99
CA SER A 45 -8.55 -15.86 -5.95
C SER A 45 -8.63 -16.45 -4.54
N ASN A 46 -7.66 -16.14 -3.68
CA ASN A 46 -7.55 -16.70 -2.33
C ASN A 46 -7.45 -15.58 -1.27
N GLY A 47 -8.50 -14.75 -1.20
CA GLY A 47 -8.63 -13.69 -0.20
C GLY A 47 -7.65 -12.53 -0.38
N LEU A 48 -6.43 -12.66 0.14
CA LEU A 48 -5.34 -11.67 0.06
C LEU A 48 -4.12 -12.19 -0.71
N SER A 49 -4.25 -13.36 -1.35
CA SER A 49 -3.16 -14.02 -2.09
C SER A 49 -3.70 -14.72 -3.33
N GLY A 50 -2.78 -15.22 -4.17
CA GLY A 50 -3.12 -15.94 -5.40
C GLY A 50 -3.24 -15.03 -6.61
N THR A 51 -4.17 -15.32 -7.51
CA THR A 51 -4.35 -14.55 -8.75
C THR A 51 -5.09 -13.25 -8.46
N HIS A 52 -4.50 -12.11 -8.84
CA HIS A 52 -5.06 -10.77 -8.62
C HIS A 52 -6.02 -10.40 -9.77
N TYR A 53 -7.30 -10.76 -9.62
CA TYR A 53 -8.32 -10.58 -10.65
C TYR A 53 -8.55 -9.12 -11.03
N SER A 54 -8.53 -8.22 -10.06
CA SER A 54 -8.71 -6.78 -10.32
C SER A 54 -7.61 -6.27 -11.27
N VAL A 55 -6.35 -6.56 -10.98
CA VAL A 55 -5.21 -6.16 -11.83
C VAL A 55 -5.34 -6.74 -13.24
N ILE A 56 -5.72 -8.01 -13.37
CA ILE A 56 -5.92 -8.64 -14.69
C ILE A 56 -7.05 -7.93 -15.45
N ALA A 57 -8.19 -7.69 -14.80
CA ALA A 57 -9.33 -7.04 -15.42
C ALA A 57 -8.99 -5.63 -15.92
N PHE A 58 -8.28 -4.84 -15.11
CA PHE A 58 -7.89 -3.49 -15.51
C PHE A 58 -6.73 -3.48 -16.52
N LEU A 59 -5.86 -4.48 -16.54
CA LEU A 59 -4.88 -4.66 -17.61
C LEU A 59 -5.57 -4.97 -18.95
N LEU A 60 -6.60 -5.83 -18.94
CA LEU A 60 -7.43 -6.09 -20.12
C LEU A 60 -8.20 -4.83 -20.55
N LEU A 61 -8.68 -4.02 -19.59
CA LEU A 61 -9.31 -2.73 -19.88
C LEU A 61 -8.33 -1.75 -20.53
N LEU A 62 -7.06 -1.72 -20.08
CA LEU A 62 -6.01 -0.90 -20.69
C LEU A 62 -5.79 -1.30 -22.15
N LEU A 63 -5.63 -2.60 -22.39
CA LEU A 63 -5.42 -3.16 -23.72
C LEU A 63 -6.63 -2.88 -24.63
N GLY A 64 -7.84 -3.09 -24.12
CA GLY A 64 -9.09 -2.75 -24.80
C GLY A 64 -9.15 -1.27 -25.18
N GLY A 65 -8.82 -0.37 -24.24
CA GLY A 65 -8.74 1.07 -24.49
C GLY A 65 -7.73 1.43 -25.58
N ALA A 66 -6.53 0.81 -25.57
CA ALA A 66 -5.51 1.03 -26.59
C ALA A 66 -5.95 0.53 -27.98
N ILE A 67 -6.61 -0.64 -28.05
CA ILE A 67 -7.16 -1.20 -29.28
C ILE A 67 -8.29 -0.33 -29.83
N CYS A 68 -9.24 0.07 -28.96
CA CYS A 68 -10.32 0.99 -29.33
C CYS A 68 -9.78 2.34 -29.80
N LEU A 69 -8.71 2.85 -29.20
CA LEU A 69 -8.07 4.10 -29.63
C LEU A 69 -7.53 3.94 -31.05
N LYS A 70 -6.82 2.85 -31.34
CA LYS A 70 -6.29 2.55 -32.67
C LYS A 70 -7.40 2.54 -33.73
N PHE A 71 -8.47 1.78 -33.50
CA PHE A 71 -9.59 1.69 -34.45
C PHE A 71 -10.33 3.03 -34.61
N SER A 72 -10.54 3.75 -33.51
CA SER A 72 -11.21 5.06 -33.57
C SER A 72 -10.44 6.06 -34.43
N LEU A 73 -9.11 5.98 -34.43
CA LEU A 73 -8.24 6.87 -35.17
C LEU A 73 -8.01 6.51 -36.64
N GLU A 74 -8.50 5.36 -37.13
CA GLU A 74 -8.33 4.95 -38.54
C GLU A 74 -8.95 5.96 -39.52
N SER A 75 -10.04 6.61 -39.12
CA SER A 75 -10.72 7.65 -39.92
C SER A 75 -10.27 9.08 -39.59
N ALA A 76 -9.30 9.25 -38.69
CA ALA A 76 -8.71 10.53 -38.36
C ALA A 76 -7.56 10.86 -39.33
N SER A 77 -7.10 12.12 -39.33
CA SER A 77 -5.90 12.47 -40.10
C SER A 77 -4.68 11.77 -39.50
N ALA A 78 -3.78 11.25 -40.35
CA ALA A 78 -2.58 10.51 -39.92
C ALA A 78 -1.73 11.31 -38.90
N LYS A 79 -1.63 12.63 -39.10
CA LYS A 79 -0.93 13.54 -38.17
C LYS A 79 -1.57 13.57 -36.79
N LEU A 80 -2.91 13.55 -36.70
CA LEU A 80 -3.63 13.51 -35.43
C LEU A 80 -3.52 12.14 -34.76
N ALA A 81 -3.70 11.07 -35.53
CA ALA A 81 -3.58 9.70 -35.04
C ALA A 81 -2.21 9.45 -34.40
N ASN A 82 -1.13 9.83 -35.09
CA ASN A 82 0.24 9.69 -34.57
C ASN A 82 0.47 10.51 -33.30
N ARG A 83 -0.02 11.75 -33.23
CA ARG A 83 0.10 12.58 -32.02
C ARG A 83 -0.59 11.95 -30.82
N LEU A 84 -1.81 11.45 -30.98
CA LEU A 84 -2.57 10.85 -29.90
C LEU A 84 -1.98 9.51 -29.44
N ASN A 85 -1.45 8.70 -30.36
CA ASN A 85 -0.71 7.49 -30.01
C ASN A 85 0.55 7.80 -29.20
N ILE A 86 1.33 8.81 -29.61
CA ILE A 86 2.53 9.25 -28.86
C ILE A 86 2.14 9.77 -27.47
N ILE A 87 1.11 10.61 -27.37
CA ILE A 87 0.61 11.12 -26.07
C ILE A 87 0.19 9.97 -25.16
N THR A 88 -0.53 8.98 -25.70
CA THR A 88 -0.99 7.81 -24.94
C THR A 88 0.19 6.97 -24.46
N LEU A 89 1.19 6.75 -25.33
CA LEU A 89 2.41 6.04 -24.96
C LEU A 89 3.16 6.78 -23.85
N ILE A 90 3.34 8.10 -23.97
CA ILE A 90 3.97 8.93 -22.93
C ILE A 90 3.17 8.83 -21.63
N LEU A 91 1.84 8.92 -21.68
CA LEU A 91 0.98 8.81 -20.50
C LEU A 91 1.17 7.47 -19.78
N VAL A 92 1.18 6.36 -20.52
CA VAL A 92 1.36 5.02 -19.94
C VAL A 92 2.77 4.86 -19.36
N LEU A 93 3.81 5.28 -20.08
CA LEU A 93 5.20 5.19 -19.61
C LEU A 93 5.47 6.09 -18.41
N CYS A 94 4.86 7.27 -18.36
CA CYS A 94 5.01 8.22 -17.27
C CYS A 94 4.03 7.96 -16.11
N TRP A 95 3.14 6.96 -16.18
CA TRP A 95 2.13 6.76 -15.15
C TRP A 95 2.73 6.49 -13.75
N LEU A 96 3.74 5.62 -13.67
CA LEU A 96 4.43 5.31 -12.42
C LEU A 96 5.14 6.54 -11.82
N PRO A 97 5.98 7.30 -12.55
CA PRO A 97 6.58 8.50 -11.96
C PRO A 97 5.56 9.58 -11.61
N ILE A 98 4.45 9.70 -12.36
CA ILE A 98 3.36 10.62 -12.03
C ILE A 98 2.70 10.24 -10.70
N THR A 99 2.35 8.97 -10.51
CA THR A 99 1.71 8.52 -9.27
C THR A 99 2.66 8.60 -8.08
N TYR A 100 3.95 8.30 -8.27
CA TYR A 100 4.98 8.50 -7.25
C TYR A 100 5.12 9.98 -6.83
N ALA A 101 5.24 10.89 -7.81
CA ALA A 101 5.32 12.32 -7.53
C ALA A 101 4.04 12.85 -6.86
N GLY A 102 2.87 12.37 -7.29
CA GLY A 102 1.58 12.68 -6.68
C GLY A 102 1.52 12.23 -5.22
N LYS A 103 1.96 11.00 -4.91
CA LYS A 103 2.03 10.48 -3.53
C LYS A 103 2.92 11.37 -2.65
N GLN A 104 4.12 11.69 -3.12
CA GLN A 104 5.06 12.55 -2.40
C GLN A 104 4.47 13.95 -2.14
N LEU A 105 3.78 14.52 -3.13
CA LEU A 105 3.11 15.80 -2.98
C LEU A 105 2.00 15.74 -1.91
N VAL A 106 1.13 14.72 -1.97
CA VAL A 106 0.07 14.52 -0.99
C VAL A 106 0.65 14.39 0.41
N MET A 107 1.67 13.53 0.61
CA MET A 107 2.29 13.33 1.92
C MET A 107 2.91 14.62 2.50
N ARG A 108 3.47 15.49 1.66
CA ARG A 108 4.01 16.80 2.09
C ARG A 108 2.94 17.79 2.58
N PHE A 109 1.72 17.66 2.08
CA PHE A 109 0.58 18.49 2.49
C PHE A 109 -0.31 17.82 3.54
N SER A 110 -0.15 16.52 3.76
CA SER A 110 -0.76 15.81 4.88
C SER A 110 -0.26 16.32 6.23
N THR A 111 -1.07 16.10 7.26
CA THR A 111 -0.75 16.43 8.65
C THR A 111 -0.88 15.19 9.54
N GLY A 112 -0.26 15.23 10.71
CA GLY A 112 -0.33 14.12 11.67
C GLY A 112 0.24 12.83 11.10
N ILE A 113 -0.35 11.69 11.48
CA ILE A 113 0.12 10.36 11.10
C ILE A 113 0.02 10.15 9.57
N ASN A 114 -0.88 10.87 8.89
CA ASN A 114 -1.04 10.77 7.45
C ASN A 114 0.19 11.22 6.64
N SER A 115 1.07 12.07 7.22
CA SER A 115 2.33 12.48 6.59
C SER A 115 3.48 11.49 6.77
N ILE A 116 3.30 10.43 7.57
CA ILE A 116 4.31 9.39 7.78
C ILE A 116 4.25 8.35 6.66
N GLU A 117 5.40 8.06 6.06
CA GLU A 117 5.63 6.96 5.14
C GLU A 117 6.40 5.84 5.85
N TYR A 118 5.99 4.59 5.60
CA TYR A 118 6.67 3.39 6.07
C TYR A 118 7.42 2.74 4.91
N ASP A 119 8.75 2.62 5.05
CA ASP A 119 9.58 1.96 4.05
C ASP A 119 9.66 0.46 4.33
N LYS A 120 8.74 -0.27 3.70
CA LYS A 120 8.66 -1.73 3.74
C LYS A 120 9.89 -2.43 3.16
N GLY A 121 10.68 -1.77 2.29
CA GLY A 121 11.79 -2.41 1.58
C GLY A 121 13.03 -2.62 2.44
N ILE A 122 13.19 -1.79 3.46
CA ILE A 122 14.33 -1.78 4.39
C ILE A 122 13.93 -2.08 5.83
N SER A 123 12.66 -2.37 6.07
CA SER A 123 12.17 -2.76 7.39
C SER A 123 12.18 -4.27 7.53
N SER A 124 12.53 -4.77 8.71
CA SER A 124 12.60 -6.19 8.99
C SER A 124 12.01 -6.50 10.36
N CYS A 125 11.44 -7.68 10.54
CA CYS A 125 10.88 -8.10 11.82
C CYS A 125 11.16 -9.57 12.05
N ASN A 126 12.01 -9.87 13.02
CA ASN A 126 12.30 -11.22 13.46
C ASN A 126 11.50 -11.53 14.72
N PHE A 127 11.08 -12.78 14.87
CA PHE A 127 10.41 -13.24 16.07
C PHE A 127 10.93 -14.60 16.50
N LYS A 128 10.93 -14.86 17.80
CA LYS A 128 11.27 -16.15 18.39
C LYS A 128 10.51 -16.36 19.69
N GLY A 129 10.12 -17.61 19.97
CA GLY A 129 9.74 -18.02 21.31
C GLY A 129 10.97 -18.00 22.23
N GLY A 130 10.86 -17.32 23.36
CA GLY A 130 11.81 -17.32 24.45
C GLY A 130 11.61 -18.54 25.36
N ASP A 131 12.66 -18.87 26.11
CA ASP A 131 12.67 -20.03 27.02
C ASP A 131 11.72 -19.87 28.22
N ASP A 132 11.26 -18.64 28.47
CA ASP A 132 10.32 -18.26 29.53
C ASP A 132 8.85 -18.27 29.07
N GLY A 133 8.57 -18.76 27.86
CA GLY A 133 7.22 -18.77 27.29
C GLY A 133 6.77 -17.42 26.75
N ARG A 134 7.65 -16.40 26.68
CA ARG A 134 7.34 -15.12 26.00
C ARG A 134 7.83 -15.13 24.57
N ILE A 135 7.15 -14.38 23.71
CA ILE A 135 7.55 -14.15 22.34
C ILE A 135 8.42 -12.91 22.31
N ILE A 136 9.61 -13.02 21.74
CA ILE A 136 10.54 -11.91 21.54
C ILE A 136 10.42 -11.50 20.08
N ILE A 137 10.09 -10.23 19.85
CA ILE A 137 10.03 -9.63 18.52
C ILE A 137 11.12 -8.57 18.44
N SER A 138 11.97 -8.68 17.44
CA SER A 138 13.01 -7.69 17.12
C SER A 138 12.72 -7.12 15.75
N ALA A 139 12.33 -5.85 15.68
CA ALA A 139 11.95 -5.18 14.45
C ALA A 139 12.80 -3.95 14.19
N GLU A 140 13.19 -3.76 12.93
CA GLU A 140 13.77 -2.53 12.41
C GLU A 140 12.70 -1.90 11.52
N ILE A 141 12.11 -0.79 11.97
CA ILE A 141 11.02 -0.11 11.27
C ILE A 141 11.51 1.24 10.78
N ASN A 142 11.56 1.43 9.45
CA ASN A 142 11.95 2.71 8.88
C ASN A 142 10.73 3.57 8.55
N LEU A 143 10.67 4.75 9.18
CA LEU A 143 9.62 5.73 8.98
C LEU A 143 10.21 7.06 8.51
N THR A 144 9.51 7.73 7.60
CA THR A 144 9.84 9.07 7.12
C THR A 144 8.66 10.01 7.31
N ASN A 145 8.88 11.16 7.95
CA ASN A 145 7.86 12.20 8.06
C ASN A 145 8.02 13.21 6.92
N HIS A 146 7.10 13.19 5.97
CA HIS A 146 7.09 14.15 4.85
C HIS A 146 6.41 15.48 5.19
N GLY A 147 5.76 15.56 6.35
CA GLY A 147 5.00 16.71 6.80
C GLY A 147 5.89 17.88 7.22
N LYS A 148 5.25 19.00 7.52
CA LYS A 148 5.93 20.24 7.96
C LYS A 148 6.00 20.41 9.47
N ARG A 149 5.45 19.46 10.23
CA ARG A 149 5.37 19.51 11.70
C ARG A 149 5.84 18.16 12.29
N PRO A 150 6.44 18.17 13.49
CA PRO A 150 6.71 16.93 14.22
C PRO A 150 5.42 16.13 14.40
N VAL A 151 5.53 14.81 14.39
CA VAL A 151 4.40 13.90 14.62
C VAL A 151 4.75 12.97 15.75
N THR A 152 3.90 12.96 16.78
CA THR A 152 3.94 11.97 17.86
C THR A 152 2.95 10.85 17.59
N PHE A 153 3.37 9.62 17.84
CA PHE A 153 2.57 8.44 17.57
C PHE A 153 3.00 7.26 18.44
N HIS A 154 2.09 6.29 18.54
CA HIS A 154 2.35 4.96 19.07
C HIS A 154 2.40 3.96 17.91
N MET A 155 3.04 2.83 18.15
CA MET A 155 3.19 1.77 17.17
C MET A 155 2.58 0.47 17.68
N GLU A 156 1.89 -0.22 16.79
CA GLU A 156 1.41 -1.58 16.99
C GLU A 156 1.85 -2.45 15.81
N ILE A 157 2.47 -3.59 16.11
CA ILE A 157 2.88 -4.59 15.13
C ILE A 157 1.83 -5.70 15.10
N LYS A 158 1.16 -5.87 13.96
CA LYS A 158 0.18 -6.94 13.73
C LYS A 158 0.78 -8.04 12.88
N SER A 159 0.37 -9.27 13.21
CA SER A 159 0.70 -10.45 12.40
C SER A 159 0.12 -10.33 10.99
N PRO A 160 0.85 -10.79 9.96
CA PRO A 160 0.30 -10.90 8.61
C PRO A 160 -0.91 -11.84 8.62
N SER A 161 -2.06 -11.29 8.23
CA SER A 161 -3.41 -11.84 8.43
C SER A 161 -3.72 -13.21 7.79
N THR A 162 -2.79 -13.83 7.08
CA THR A 162 -3.04 -15.06 6.31
C THR A 162 -2.59 -16.34 7.00
N ASN A 163 -1.87 -16.28 8.12
CA ASN A 163 -1.44 -17.48 8.84
C ASN A 163 -2.09 -17.52 10.23
N ASP A 164 -2.99 -18.48 10.45
CA ASP A 164 -3.73 -18.62 11.70
C ASP A 164 -2.84 -19.01 12.88
N ASP A 165 -1.72 -19.71 12.63
CA ASP A 165 -0.72 -19.99 13.67
C ASP A 165 0.01 -18.71 14.08
N LEU A 166 0.36 -17.85 13.11
CA LEU A 166 0.93 -16.53 13.44
C LEU A 166 -0.11 -15.62 14.10
N LYS A 167 -1.40 -15.73 13.79
CA LYS A 167 -2.43 -14.97 14.54
C LYS A 167 -2.55 -15.47 15.97
N ARG A 168 -2.50 -16.79 16.19
CA ARG A 168 -2.50 -17.37 17.54
C ARG A 168 -1.24 -17.03 18.32
N PHE A 169 -0.12 -16.87 17.63
CA PHE A 169 1.16 -16.50 18.20
C PHE A 169 1.21 -15.00 18.56
N PHE A 170 0.84 -14.10 17.65
CA PHE A 170 0.88 -12.65 17.91
C PHE A 170 -0.40 -12.09 18.58
N GLY A 171 -1.45 -12.90 18.75
CA GLY A 171 -2.75 -12.45 19.24
C GLY A 171 -3.38 -11.38 18.34
N ASN A 172 -3.94 -10.33 18.97
CA ASN A 172 -4.58 -9.21 18.28
C ASN A 172 -3.59 -8.17 17.72
N GLY A 173 -2.30 -8.31 18.01
CA GLY A 173 -1.28 -7.31 17.75
C GLY A 173 -0.47 -6.96 18.99
N LEU A 174 0.68 -6.36 18.78
CA LEU A 174 1.65 -5.98 19.80
C LEU A 174 1.85 -4.49 19.80
N VAL A 175 1.19 -3.83 20.75
CA VAL A 175 1.43 -2.43 21.06
C VAL A 175 2.80 -2.35 21.75
N LEU A 176 3.66 -1.49 21.23
CA LEU A 176 4.98 -1.30 21.81
C LEU A 176 4.87 -0.57 23.13
N LYS A 177 5.53 -1.14 24.14
CA LYS A 177 5.54 -0.64 25.50
C LYS A 177 6.96 -0.53 26.00
N ASP A 178 7.18 0.45 26.86
CA ASP A 178 8.45 0.63 27.54
C ASP A 178 8.66 -0.43 28.65
N LYS A 179 9.80 -0.32 29.35
CA LYS A 179 10.18 -1.21 30.46
C LYS A 179 9.19 -1.19 31.64
N ASP A 180 8.41 -0.11 31.76
CA ASP A 180 7.42 0.09 32.81
C ASP A 180 6.00 -0.34 32.35
N ASN A 181 5.90 -1.02 31.20
CA ASN A 181 4.65 -1.50 30.59
C ASN A 181 3.69 -0.36 30.22
N THR A 182 4.22 0.85 29.98
CA THR A 182 3.47 2.00 29.45
C THR A 182 3.65 2.09 27.93
N MET A 183 2.66 2.63 27.22
CA MET A 183 2.74 2.73 25.75
C MET A 183 3.88 3.65 25.35
N GLU A 184 4.81 3.13 24.55
CA GLU A 184 5.95 3.91 24.09
C GLU A 184 5.46 4.99 23.11
N THR A 185 5.93 6.23 23.31
CA THR A 185 5.60 7.36 22.46
C THR A 185 6.79 7.69 21.59
N PHE A 186 6.60 7.65 20.28
CA PHE A 186 7.61 7.98 19.30
C PHE A 186 7.36 9.37 18.73
N GLU A 187 8.43 10.05 18.33
CA GLU A 187 8.36 11.34 17.66
C GLU A 187 9.24 11.33 16.41
N LEU A 188 8.73 11.91 15.33
CA LEU A 188 9.47 12.06 14.07
C LEU A 188 9.39 13.50 13.57
N ASN A 189 10.54 14.16 13.43
CA ASN A 189 10.63 15.56 13.03
C ASN A 189 10.31 15.76 11.53
N PRO A 190 9.97 16.99 11.11
CA PRO A 190 9.73 17.30 9.70
C PRO A 190 10.91 16.91 8.80
N GLY A 191 10.65 16.11 7.76
CA GLY A 191 11.67 15.65 6.82
C GLY A 191 12.63 14.58 7.37
N GLU A 192 12.43 14.13 8.62
CA GLU A 192 13.26 13.11 9.24
C GLU A 192 12.88 11.72 8.72
N ALA A 193 13.90 10.97 8.31
CA ALA A 193 13.83 9.53 8.10
C ALA A 193 14.60 8.84 9.23
N ARG A 194 13.93 7.98 10.00
CA ARG A 194 14.50 7.30 11.16
C ARG A 194 14.15 5.82 11.14
N THR A 195 15.15 4.98 11.40
CA THR A 195 14.94 3.56 11.71
C THR A 195 14.73 3.43 13.22
N PHE A 196 13.61 2.82 13.60
CA PHE A 196 13.30 2.46 14.97
C PHE A 196 13.67 1.00 15.18
N GLU A 197 14.65 0.77 16.06
CA GLU A 197 15.00 -0.56 16.55
C GLU A 197 14.10 -0.88 17.74
N ILE A 198 13.30 -1.91 17.60
CA ILE A 198 12.21 -2.24 18.51
C ILE A 198 12.42 -3.65 19.01
N GLU A 199 12.40 -3.82 20.32
CA GLU A 199 12.31 -5.12 20.96
C GLU A 199 11.02 -5.18 21.78
N ALA A 200 10.11 -6.07 21.39
CA ALA A 200 8.81 -6.23 22.04
C ALA A 200 8.64 -7.65 22.58
N TYR A 201 7.91 -7.75 23.69
CA TYR A 201 7.62 -9.01 24.36
C TYR A 201 6.11 -9.25 24.38
N ALA A 202 5.68 -10.45 23.98
CA ALA A 202 4.30 -10.91 24.08
C ALA A 202 4.21 -12.15 24.95
N ASP A 203 3.09 -12.37 25.63
CA ASP A 203 2.81 -13.68 26.20
C ASP A 203 2.49 -14.66 25.07
N ASN A 204 3.12 -15.84 25.07
CA ASN A 204 2.80 -16.88 24.11
C ASN A 204 1.44 -17.49 24.47
N SER A 205 0.37 -17.07 23.81
CA SER A 205 -0.96 -17.63 24.04
C SER A 205 -1.15 -19.07 23.54
N SER A 206 -0.11 -19.69 22.96
CA SER A 206 -0.25 -20.94 22.20
C SER A 206 0.74 -22.06 22.56
N ASP A 207 1.66 -21.85 23.50
CA ASP A 207 2.80 -22.76 23.80
C ASP A 207 3.62 -23.18 22.57
N LEU A 208 3.47 -22.45 21.45
CA LEU A 208 4.16 -22.75 20.20
C LEU A 208 5.59 -22.21 20.26
N HIS A 209 6.58 -23.10 20.15
CA HIS A 209 7.97 -22.73 19.94
C HIS A 209 8.22 -22.43 18.46
N MET A 210 7.96 -21.18 18.05
CA MET A 210 8.17 -20.73 16.69
C MET A 210 9.24 -19.64 16.63
N SER A 211 10.05 -19.68 15.58
CA SER A 211 10.92 -18.59 15.19
C SER A 211 10.81 -18.33 13.69
N GLY A 212 11.03 -17.09 13.29
CA GLY A 212 10.90 -16.72 11.90
C GLY A 212 11.25 -15.26 11.65
N SER A 213 11.16 -14.88 10.37
CA SER A 213 11.36 -13.51 9.90
C SER A 213 10.18 -13.09 9.05
N MET A 214 9.80 -11.82 9.19
CA MET A 214 8.77 -11.14 8.43
C MET A 214 9.41 -9.90 7.79
N SER A 215 9.47 -9.88 6.47
CA SER A 215 9.98 -8.72 5.73
C SER A 215 8.98 -7.57 5.66
N THR A 216 7.70 -7.81 5.94
CA THR A 216 6.63 -6.79 5.84
C THR A 216 5.57 -6.97 6.92
N PRO A 217 5.89 -6.69 8.21
CA PRO A 217 4.88 -6.69 9.25
C PRO A 217 3.78 -5.68 8.94
N THR A 218 2.55 -5.97 9.37
CA THR A 218 1.48 -4.96 9.33
C THR A 218 1.74 -3.99 10.47
N LEU A 219 2.00 -2.74 10.14
CA LEU A 219 2.29 -1.68 11.11
C LEU A 219 1.07 -0.78 11.25
N VAL A 220 0.65 -0.53 12.48
CA VAL A 220 -0.38 0.47 12.77
C VAL A 220 0.27 1.60 13.55
N LEU A 221 0.15 2.81 13.02
CA LEU A 221 0.52 4.04 13.71
C LEU A 221 -0.74 4.70 14.21
N PHE A 222 -0.80 5.09 15.49
CA PHE A 222 -1.98 5.73 16.06
C PHE A 222 -1.61 6.77 17.09
N ASN A 223 -2.50 7.73 17.29
CA ASN A 223 -2.49 8.70 18.39
C ASN A 223 -3.94 8.98 18.81
N GLU A 224 -4.18 9.99 19.65
CA GLU A 224 -5.54 10.32 20.12
C GLU A 224 -6.51 10.75 19.00
N GLN A 225 -6.00 11.15 17.83
CA GLN A 225 -6.76 11.82 16.77
C GLN A 225 -6.90 10.96 15.51
N ASP A 226 -5.84 10.23 15.16
CA ASP A 226 -5.69 9.53 13.89
C ASP A 226 -5.14 8.11 14.10
N GLU A 227 -5.50 7.22 13.17
CA GLU A 227 -4.91 5.89 13.03
C GLU A 227 -4.58 5.65 11.54
N LYS A 228 -3.41 5.07 11.27
CA LYS A 228 -3.00 4.67 9.93
C LYS A 228 -2.41 3.27 9.95
N THR A 229 -3.06 2.38 9.22
CA THR A 229 -2.57 1.03 8.99
C THR A 229 -1.75 0.95 7.70
N PHE A 230 -0.55 0.39 7.83
CA PHE A 230 0.32 -0.03 6.76
C PHE A 230 0.29 -1.55 6.67
N ALA A 231 -0.56 -2.06 5.79
CA ALA A 231 -0.72 -3.49 5.53
C ALA A 231 -0.13 -3.86 4.17
N ARG A 232 0.14 -5.15 3.97
CA ARG A 232 0.80 -5.71 2.79
C ARG A 232 0.07 -5.32 1.50
#